data_AF-A0A1B2R8W8-F1
#
_entry.id   AF-A0A1B2R8W8-F1
#
_cell.length_a   1.000
_cell.length_b   1.000
_cell.length_c   1.000
_cell.angle_alpha   90.00
_cell.angle_beta   90.00
_cell.angle_gamma   90.00
#
_symmetry.space_group_name_H-M   'P 1'
#
loop_
_entity.id
_entity.type
_entity.pdbx_description
1 polymer ?
#
loop_
_entity_poly.entity_id
_entity_poly.type
_entity_poly.pdbx_seq_one_letter_code
_entity_poly.pdbx_strand_id
1 'polypeptide(L)'
;MIPFFMVTAAMGGCATPDPAARQALDEVRQQYMAADYGGVIRTVATSETLTKAPDDTRVEALKLQAYSYCLTQYTQLCEDGFVRILRIEPSFQLPSNEAGHPMWGPVFKHAREIVQGGAL
;
A
#
# COMPACT_ATOMS: atom_id res chain seq x y z
N MET A 1 -36.03 -41.20 23.22
CA MET A 1 -34.67 -41.50 22.73
C MET A 1 -34.43 -40.67 21.46
N ILE A 2 -34.13 -39.37 21.60
CA ILE A 2 -33.87 -38.46 20.48
C ILE A 2 -32.37 -38.17 20.50
N PRO A 3 -31.61 -38.46 19.43
CA PRO A 3 -30.18 -38.24 19.43
C PRO A 3 -29.89 -36.75 19.30
N PHE A 4 -29.07 -36.26 20.23
CA PHE A 4 -28.58 -34.90 20.27
C PHE A 4 -27.60 -34.72 19.09
N PHE A 5 -28.08 -34.19 17.97
CA PHE A 5 -27.23 -33.80 16.84
C PHE A 5 -26.34 -32.64 17.29
N MET A 6 -25.06 -32.94 17.48
CA MET A 6 -24.01 -31.99 17.82
C MET A 6 -23.66 -31.21 16.54
N VAL A 7 -24.31 -30.06 16.33
CA VAL A 7 -23.96 -29.13 15.26
C VAL A 7 -22.66 -28.42 15.64
N THR A 8 -21.55 -28.86 15.05
CA THR A 8 -20.27 -28.17 15.09
C THR A 8 -20.32 -26.95 14.17
N ALA A 9 -20.52 -25.77 14.76
CA ALA A 9 -20.34 -24.51 14.08
C ALA A 9 -18.84 -24.27 13.81
N ALA A 10 -18.41 -24.47 12.56
CA ALA A 10 -17.12 -24.02 12.09
C ALA A 10 -17.15 -22.48 11.97
N MET A 11 -16.48 -21.78 12.88
CA MET A 11 -16.21 -20.36 12.72
C MET A 11 -15.13 -20.20 11.65
N GLY A 12 -15.56 -19.94 10.41
CA GLY A 12 -14.70 -19.40 9.37
C GLY A 12 -14.22 -18.01 9.79
N GLY A 13 -12.92 -17.88 10.08
CA GLY A 13 -12.31 -16.60 10.38
C GLY A 13 -12.30 -15.70 9.15
N CYS A 14 -13.24 -14.75 9.09
CA CYS A 14 -12.98 -13.52 8.34
C CYS A 14 -11.85 -12.81 9.06
N ALA A 15 -10.68 -12.66 8.43
CA ALA A 15 -9.64 -11.77 8.91
C ALA A 15 -10.24 -10.37 8.99
N THR A 16 -10.61 -9.94 10.20
CA THR A 16 -11.09 -8.58 10.42
C THR A 16 -9.94 -7.63 10.15
N PRO A 17 -10.14 -6.55 9.36
CA PRO A 17 -9.10 -5.55 9.17
C PRO A 17 -8.68 -4.99 10.53
N ASP A 18 -7.39 -5.11 10.85
CA ASP A 18 -6.82 -4.64 12.10
C ASP A 18 -7.20 -3.15 12.31
N PRO A 19 -7.94 -2.80 13.36
CA PRO A 19 -8.31 -1.41 13.63
C PRO A 19 -7.09 -0.49 13.76
N ALA A 20 -5.96 -0.99 14.26
CA ALA A 20 -4.74 -0.21 14.35
C ALA A 20 -4.13 0.10 12.97
N ALA A 21 -4.14 -0.88 12.05
CA ALA A 21 -3.69 -0.68 10.67
C ALA A 21 -4.57 0.33 9.92
N ARG A 22 -5.89 0.26 10.11
CA ARG A 22 -6.82 1.24 9.53
C ARG A 22 -6.56 2.65 10.06
N GLN A 23 -6.42 2.79 11.38
CA GLN A 23 -6.13 4.09 11.99
C GLN A 23 -4.80 4.67 11.51
N ALA A 24 -3.75 3.84 11.39
CA ALA A 24 -2.46 4.27 10.88
C ALA A 24 -2.55 4.72 9.41
N LEU A 25 -3.31 4.00 8.57
CA LEU A 25 -3.53 4.40 7.19
C LEU A 25 -4.34 5.70 7.09
N ASP A 26 -5.34 5.89 7.95
CA ASP A 26 -6.13 7.12 8.01
C ASP A 26 -5.27 8.33 8.40
N GLU A 27 -4.32 8.17 9.32
CA GLU A 27 -3.32 9.21 9.63
C GLU A 27 -2.50 9.59 8.39
N VAL A 28 -1.99 8.59 7.65
CA VAL A 28 -1.22 8.82 6.42
C VAL A 28 -2.07 9.55 5.37
N ARG A 29 -3.34 9.16 5.20
CA ARG A 29 -4.28 9.85 4.29
C ARG A 29 -4.48 11.30 4.73
N GLN A 30 -4.67 11.56 6.02
CA GLN A 30 -4.87 12.91 6.54
C GLN A 30 -3.64 13.79 6.31
N GLN A 31 -2.43 13.28 6.58
CA GLN A 31 -1.18 13.99 6.29
C GLN A 31 -1.05 14.33 4.81
N TYR A 32 -1.34 13.36 3.92
CA TYR A 32 -1.29 13.58 2.48
C TYR A 32 -2.27 14.66 2.01
N MET A 33 -3.52 14.63 2.50
CA MET A 33 -4.54 15.64 2.19
C MET A 33 -4.20 17.02 2.74
N ALA A 34 -3.47 17.09 3.85
CA ALA A 34 -2.93 18.32 4.42
C ALA A 34 -1.64 18.81 3.72
N ALA A 35 -1.20 18.13 2.66
CA ALA A 35 0.09 18.36 1.98
C ALA A 35 1.33 18.22 2.90
N ASP A 36 1.19 17.52 4.02
CA ASP A 36 2.32 17.13 4.87
C ASP A 36 3.01 15.88 4.32
N TYR A 37 3.64 16.04 3.15
CA TYR A 37 4.34 14.95 2.46
C TYR A 37 5.52 14.42 3.29
N GLY A 38 6.17 15.27 4.09
CA GLY A 38 7.22 14.87 5.01
C GLY A 38 6.70 13.96 6.14
N GLY A 39 5.51 14.28 6.67
CA GLY A 39 4.77 13.44 7.60
C GLY A 39 4.44 12.07 7.01
N VAL A 40 3.84 12.04 5.82
CA VAL A 40 3.52 10.79 5.10
C VAL A 40 4.75 9.91 4.96
N ILE A 41 5.85 10.49 4.45
CA ILE A 41 7.11 9.77 4.23
C ILE A 41 7.60 9.14 5.53
N ARG A 42 7.62 9.91 6.62
CA ARG A 42 8.12 9.45 7.93
C ARG A 42 7.21 8.38 8.52
N THR A 43 5.90 8.64 8.60
CA THR A 43 4.93 7.71 9.20
C THR A 43 4.95 6.36 8.51
N VAL A 44 4.94 6.32 7.17
CA VAL A 44 4.99 5.05 6.41
C VAL A 44 6.35 4.35 6.57
N ALA A 45 7.46 5.09 6.64
CA ALA A 45 8.79 4.50 6.78
C ALA A 45 9.04 3.87 8.16
N THR A 46 8.42 4.38 9.23
CA THR A 46 8.71 3.97 10.61
C THR A 46 7.59 3.18 11.28
N SER A 47 6.41 3.06 10.66
CA SER A 47 5.27 2.36 11.25
C SER A 47 5.39 0.84 11.10
N GLU A 48 5.66 0.16 12.22
CA GLU A 48 5.57 -1.31 12.28
C GLU A 48 4.15 -1.81 12.01
N THR A 49 3.14 -1.06 12.46
CA THR A 49 1.72 -1.38 12.25
C THR A 49 1.41 -1.43 10.76
N LEU A 50 1.84 -0.43 9.99
CA LEU A 50 1.67 -0.46 8.53
C LEU A 50 2.51 -1.55 7.88
N THR A 51 3.73 -1.79 8.36
CA THR A 51 4.60 -2.85 7.81
C THR A 51 4.00 -4.25 7.93
N LYS A 52 3.27 -4.51 9.02
CA LYS A 52 2.61 -5.80 9.32
C LYS A 52 1.14 -5.85 8.88
N ALA A 53 0.61 -4.76 8.32
CA ALA A 53 -0.77 -4.69 7.87
C ALA A 53 -1.04 -5.66 6.69
N PRO A 54 -2.31 -5.95 6.38
CA PRO A 54 -2.65 -6.68 5.16
C PRO A 54 -2.16 -5.94 3.90
N ASP A 55 -1.94 -6.69 2.82
CA ASP A 55 -1.25 -6.17 1.63
C ASP A 55 -1.96 -4.99 0.96
N ASP A 56 -3.29 -4.95 0.99
CA ASP A 56 -4.07 -3.81 0.48
C ASP A 56 -3.76 -2.50 1.22
N THR A 57 -3.70 -2.57 2.55
CA THR A 57 -3.35 -1.45 3.43
C THR A 57 -1.91 -1.02 3.23
N ARG A 58 -0.99 -1.99 3.08
CA ARG A 58 0.43 -1.74 2.80
C ARG A 58 0.62 -1.05 1.46
N VAL A 59 -0.02 -1.55 0.41
CA VAL A 59 0.05 -1.01 -0.95
C VAL A 59 -0.46 0.42 -0.97
N GLU A 60 -1.58 0.72 -0.32
CA GLU A 60 -2.11 2.08 -0.27
C GLU A 60 -1.18 3.05 0.48
N ALA A 61 -0.67 2.66 1.66
CA ALA A 61 0.28 3.46 2.41
C ALA A 61 1.56 3.74 1.59
N LEU A 62 2.11 2.71 0.93
CA LEU A 62 3.27 2.85 0.05
C LEU A 62 2.97 3.73 -1.16
N LYS A 63 1.76 3.68 -1.73
CA LYS A 63 1.35 4.54 -2.84
C LYS A 63 1.41 6.02 -2.43
N LEU A 64 0.84 6.35 -1.28
CA LEU A 64 0.87 7.71 -0.73
C LEU A 64 2.31 8.16 -0.41
N GLN A 65 3.15 7.27 0.10
CA GLN A 65 4.57 7.54 0.32
C GLN A 65 5.32 7.79 -1.00
N ALA A 66 5.12 6.96 -2.03
CA ALA A 66 5.74 7.14 -3.34
C ALA A 66 5.33 8.48 -3.95
N TYR A 67 4.03 8.82 -3.94
CA TYR A 67 3.54 10.12 -4.40
C TYR A 67 4.18 11.28 -3.66
N SER A 68 4.31 11.16 -2.33
CA SER A 68 4.96 12.16 -1.48
C SER A 68 6.43 12.35 -1.85
N TYR A 69 7.18 11.27 -2.11
CA TYR A 69 8.56 11.37 -2.61
C TYR A 69 8.64 12.06 -3.99
N CYS A 70 7.73 11.72 -4.90
CA CYS A 70 7.66 12.37 -6.21
C CYS A 70 7.36 13.87 -6.10
N LEU A 71 6.41 14.27 -5.25
CA LEU A 71 6.04 15.68 -5.02
C LEU A 71 7.14 16.47 -4.31
N THR A 72 8.02 15.80 -3.57
CA THR A 72 9.16 16.39 -2.87
C THR A 72 10.50 16.21 -3.61
N GLN A 73 10.45 15.82 -4.89
CA GLN A 73 11.60 15.69 -5.80
C GLN A 73 12.63 14.60 -5.45
N TYR A 74 12.26 13.62 -4.61
CA TYR A 74 13.09 12.44 -4.33
C TYR A 74 12.75 11.29 -5.30
N THR A 75 13.05 11.47 -6.59
CA THR A 75 12.60 10.56 -7.66
C THR A 75 13.04 9.10 -7.47
N GLN A 76 14.28 8.86 -7.01
CA GLN A 76 14.76 7.49 -6.75
C GLN A 76 13.96 6.78 -5.65
N LEU A 77 13.58 7.50 -4.58
CA LEU A 77 12.74 6.94 -3.52
C LEU A 77 11.29 6.77 -3.95
N CYS A 78 10.80 7.64 -4.84
CA CYS A 78 9.50 7.48 -5.47
C CYS A 78 9.43 6.16 -6.27
N GLU A 79 10.46 5.90 -7.08
CA GLU A 79 10.59 4.66 -7.84
C GLU A 79 10.68 3.42 -6.94
N ASP A 80 11.53 3.44 -5.92
CA ASP A 80 11.64 2.33 -4.96
C ASP A 80 10.31 2.04 -4.27
N GLY A 81 9.54 3.09 -3.92
CA GLY A 81 8.19 2.97 -3.40
C GLY A 81 7.28 2.16 -4.33
N PHE A 82 7.28 2.47 -5.64
CA PHE A 82 6.51 1.69 -6.62
C PHE A 82 7.05 0.28 -6.85
N VAL A 83 8.37 0.09 -6.86
CA VAL A 83 8.99 -1.25 -6.93
C VAL A 83 8.53 -2.11 -5.76
N ARG A 84 8.47 -1.55 -4.54
CA ARG A 84 7.97 -2.25 -3.36
C ARG A 84 6.49 -2.63 -3.49
N ILE A 85 5.65 -1.72 -4.00
CA ILE A 85 4.24 -2.00 -4.30
C ILE A 85 4.13 -3.18 -5.27
N LEU A 86 4.86 -3.13 -6.40
CA LEU A 86 4.79 -4.16 -7.44
C LEU A 86 5.34 -5.53 -7.00
N ARG A 87 6.22 -5.56 -6.00
CA ARG A 87 6.66 -6.82 -5.37
C ARG A 87 5.61 -7.43 -4.43
N ILE A 88 4.76 -6.59 -3.82
CA ILE A 88 3.65 -7.04 -2.96
C ILE A 88 2.47 -7.44 -3.85
N GLU A 89 2.11 -6.59 -4.80
CA GLU A 89 0.99 -6.78 -5.72
C GLU A 89 1.47 -6.63 -7.19
N PRO A 90 1.91 -7.72 -7.84
CA PRO A 90 2.43 -7.67 -9.22
C PRO A 90 1.42 -7.21 -10.27
N SER A 91 0.13 -7.34 -9.98
CA SER A 91 -0.98 -6.87 -10.82
C SER A 91 -1.31 -5.38 -10.66
N PHE A 92 -0.69 -4.70 -9.69
CA PHE A 92 -0.99 -3.31 -9.37
C PHE A 92 -0.83 -2.41 -10.59
N GLN A 93 -1.83 -1.54 -10.79
CA GLN A 93 -1.87 -0.59 -11.87
C GLN A 93 -2.33 0.76 -11.34
N LEU A 94 -1.68 1.82 -11.80
CA LEU A 94 -2.19 3.17 -11.57
C LEU A 94 -3.49 3.37 -12.37
N PRO A 95 -4.55 3.93 -11.74
CA PRO A 95 -5.75 4.33 -12.46
C PRO A 95 -5.41 5.42 -13.48
N SER A 96 -6.22 5.54 -14.53
CA SER A 96 -5.89 6.33 -15.73
C SER A 96 -5.58 7.80 -15.43
N ASN A 97 -6.26 8.39 -14.44
CA ASN A 97 -6.02 9.77 -13.98
C ASN A 97 -4.65 9.96 -13.29
N GLU A 98 -4.13 8.93 -12.63
CA GLU A 98 -2.84 8.95 -11.94
C GLU A 98 -1.69 8.55 -12.90
N ALA A 99 -1.94 7.57 -13.78
CA ALA A 99 -0.97 7.15 -14.80
C ALA A 99 -0.64 8.27 -15.80
N GLY A 100 -1.59 9.17 -16.08
CA GLY A 100 -1.36 10.36 -16.91
C GLY A 100 -0.65 11.51 -16.20
N HIS A 101 -0.37 11.39 -14.89
CA HIS A 101 0.26 12.46 -14.13
C HIS A 101 1.75 12.61 -14.50
N PRO A 102 2.24 13.82 -14.82
CA PRO A 102 3.58 14.02 -15.37
C PRO A 102 4.71 13.59 -14.44
N MET A 103 4.48 13.60 -13.11
CA MET A 103 5.50 13.16 -12.14
C MET A 103 5.38 11.70 -11.72
N TRP A 104 4.20 11.08 -11.80
CA TRP A 104 3.99 9.73 -11.26
C TRP A 104 4.03 8.67 -12.35
N GLY A 105 3.39 8.94 -13.50
CA GLY A 105 3.29 8.01 -14.62
C GLY A 105 4.64 7.49 -15.13
N PRO A 106 5.60 8.38 -15.47
CA PRO A 106 6.91 7.95 -15.95
C PRO A 106 7.68 7.10 -14.94
N VAL A 107 7.66 7.49 -13.65
CA VAL A 107 8.37 6.78 -12.58
C VAL A 107 7.75 5.40 -12.35
N PHE A 108 6.42 5.32 -12.30
CA PHE A 108 5.72 4.04 -12.17
C PHE A 108 6.00 3.10 -13.36
N LYS A 109 6.02 3.64 -14.58
CA LYS A 109 6.38 2.86 -15.78
C LYS A 109 7.77 2.26 -15.64
N HIS A 110 8.75 3.05 -15.19
CA HIS A 110 10.12 2.54 -15.02
C HIS A 110 10.21 1.49 -13.89
N ALA A 111 9.53 1.71 -12.77
CA ALA A 111 9.44 0.72 -11.69
C ALA A 111 8.88 -0.63 -12.19
N ARG A 112 7.89 -0.62 -13.08
CA ARG A 112 7.37 -1.84 -13.72
C ARG A 112 8.41 -2.53 -14.59
N GLU A 113 9.14 -1.77 -15.41
CA GLU A 113 10.21 -2.30 -16.26
C GLU A 113 11.31 -2.96 -15.40
N ILE A 114 11.68 -2.36 -14.27
CA ILE A 114 12.66 -2.91 -13.32
C ILE A 114 12.19 -4.26 -12.76
N VAL A 115 10.95 -4.33 -12.25
CA VAL A 115 10.41 -5.56 -11.66
C VAL A 115 10.24 -6.67 -12.71
N GLN A 116 9.86 -6.30 -13.94
CA GLN A 116 9.71 -7.26 -15.05
C GLN A 116 11.05 -7.72 -15.63
N GLY A 117 12.03 -6.82 -15.72
CA GLY A 117 13.37 -7.11 -16.24
C GLY A 117 14.24 -7.92 -15.28
N GLY A 118 13.96 -7.86 -13.97
CA GLY A 118 14.57 -8.73 -12.96
C GLY A 118 13.84 -10.08 -12.77
N ALA A 119 12.75 -10.32 -13.50
CA ALA A 119 11.98 -11.57 -13.49
C ALA A 119 12.34 -12.50 -14.67
N LEU A 120 13.33 -12.12 -15.49
CA LEU A 120 13.97 -12.94 -16.53
C LEU A 120 15.32 -13.47 -16.02
#